data_AF-V4P9W3-F1
#
_entry.id   AF-V4P9W3-F1
#
_cell.length_a   1.000
_cell.length_b   1.000
_cell.length_c   1.000
_cell.angle_alpha   90.00
_cell.angle_beta   90.00
_cell.angle_gamma   90.00
#
_symmetry.space_group_name_H-M   'P 1'
#
loop_
_entity.id
_entity.type
_entity.pdbx_description
1 polymer ?
#
loop_
_entity_poly.entity_id
_entity_poly.type
_entity_poly.pdbx_seq_one_letter_code
_entity_poly.pdbx_strand_id
1 'polypeptide(L)'
;MLVIAGSAQAGGRASVSAVHGNIVCANGAKSSTLSREGKDEEPVLSPDGHTVVFVRVLVQQVPYEMFTKRSALWLGDCRDLKTRVLVPSVFSLEPASGNLGDPGAPHFSRDGRFVYFSTSATPTDGAVHRVNVRTGKERFIAYGGGDLRVFISGPYRDNILTRQHACHETSGCGYPFYIFSPKGREIAQIPQSEGWDEQALRRWLMSTNSEVQ
;
A
#
# COMPACT_ATOMS: atom_id res chain seq x y z
N MET A 1 50.31 1.95 25.61
CA MET A 1 49.80 2.84 24.53
C MET A 1 49.83 1.99 23.27
N LEU A 2 48.76 1.56 22.61
CA LEU A 2 47.51 2.22 22.24
C LEU A 2 46.42 1.13 22.03
N VAL A 3 45.20 1.38 22.51
CA VAL A 3 43.96 0.66 22.14
C VAL A 3 43.46 1.23 20.82
N ILE A 4 43.00 0.40 19.87
CA ILE A 4 41.79 0.72 19.09
C ILE A 4 41.02 -0.58 18.79
N ALA A 5 39.92 -0.76 19.52
CA ALA A 5 38.81 -1.60 19.11
C ALA A 5 38.05 -0.89 17.97
N GLY A 6 37.71 -1.63 16.93
CA GLY A 6 36.87 -1.14 15.83
C GLY A 6 35.71 -2.09 15.58
N SER A 7 34.69 -2.04 16.43
CA SER A 7 33.38 -2.58 16.10
C SER A 7 32.73 -1.63 15.10
N ALA A 8 32.80 -1.97 13.81
CA ALA A 8 31.99 -1.32 12.80
C ALA A 8 30.51 -1.63 13.07
N GLN A 9 29.80 -0.67 13.68
CA GLN A 9 28.36 -0.74 13.79
C GLN A 9 27.80 -0.39 12.40
N ALA A 10 27.45 -1.41 11.61
CA ALA A 10 26.65 -1.20 10.42
C ALA A 10 25.35 -0.53 10.85
N GLY A 11 25.20 0.77 10.55
CA GLY A 11 23.98 1.52 10.83
C GLY A 11 22.84 0.86 10.06
N GLY A 12 21.99 0.10 10.77
CA GLY A 12 20.86 -0.60 10.16
C GLY A 12 19.93 0.38 9.45
N ARG A 13 19.48 0.00 8.26
CA ARG A 13 18.54 0.79 7.45
C ARG A 13 17.27 1.10 8.27
N ALA A 14 16.74 2.31 8.13
CA ALA A 14 15.49 2.69 8.76
C ALA A 14 14.36 1.71 8.40
N SER A 15 13.54 1.35 9.38
CA SER A 15 12.44 0.41 9.21
C SER A 15 11.26 0.79 10.11
N VAL A 16 10.10 0.21 9.79
CA VAL A 16 8.86 0.38 10.55
C VAL A 16 8.21 -0.96 10.79
N SER A 17 7.51 -1.07 11.91
CA SER A 17 6.76 -2.28 12.27
C SER A 17 5.54 -1.92 13.12
N ALA A 18 4.52 -2.77 13.08
CA ALA A 18 3.39 -2.69 14.00
C ALA A 18 3.63 -3.69 15.15
N VAL A 19 3.73 -3.18 16.38
CA VAL A 19 3.95 -3.97 17.59
C VAL A 19 2.78 -3.73 18.54
N HIS A 20 1.97 -4.77 18.78
CA HIS A 20 0.74 -4.68 19.58
C HIS A 20 -0.19 -3.52 19.15
N GLY A 21 -0.37 -3.35 17.84
CA GLY A 21 -1.21 -2.28 17.29
C GLY A 21 -0.61 -0.88 17.38
N ASN A 22 0.70 -0.75 17.59
CA ASN A 22 1.40 0.53 17.67
C ASN A 22 2.52 0.57 16.63
N ILE A 23 2.69 1.72 15.98
CA ILE A 23 3.76 1.89 15.00
C ILE A 23 5.07 2.18 15.71
N VAL A 24 6.08 1.38 15.40
CA VAL A 24 7.45 1.52 15.90
C VAL A 24 8.37 1.86 14.74
N CYS A 25 9.07 2.98 14.85
CA CYS A 25 10.16 3.35 13.96
C CYS A 25 11.47 2.81 14.52
N ALA A 26 12.31 2.25 13.66
CA ALA A 26 13.67 1.83 14.02
C ALA A 26 14.69 2.44 13.06
N ASN A 27 15.86 2.80 13.59
CA ASN A 27 17.01 3.25 12.83
C ASN A 27 18.27 2.66 13.49
N GLY A 28 18.81 1.60 12.90
CA GLY A 28 19.81 0.74 13.53
C GLY A 28 19.32 0.18 14.86
N ALA A 29 20.10 0.39 15.93
CA ALA A 29 19.76 -0.09 17.27
C ALA A 29 18.76 0.81 18.03
N LYS A 30 18.39 1.97 17.48
CA LYS A 30 17.46 2.89 18.12
C LYS A 30 16.04 2.61 17.64
N SER A 31 15.09 2.55 18.57
CA SER A 31 13.66 2.41 18.26
C SER A 31 12.83 3.42 19.04
N SER A 32 11.76 3.92 18.42
CA SER A 32 10.79 4.81 19.05
C SER A 32 9.37 4.46 18.62
N THR A 33 8.46 4.47 19.59
CA THR A 33 7.03 4.27 19.35
C THR A 33 6.38 5.56 18.84
N LEU A 34 5.92 5.53 17.58
CA LEU A 34 5.25 6.63 16.88
C LEU A 34 3.77 6.77 17.28
N SER A 35 3.10 5.66 17.59
CA SER A 35 1.68 5.67 17.99
C SER A 35 1.41 4.78 19.20
N ARG A 36 0.32 5.05 19.94
CA ARG A 36 0.09 4.44 21.28
C ARG A 36 -1.35 3.96 21.52
N GLU A 37 -2.16 3.90 20.49
CA GLU A 37 -3.59 3.57 20.61
C GLU A 37 -3.90 2.08 20.50
N GLY A 38 -2.93 1.25 20.08
CA GLY A 38 -3.13 -0.19 19.91
C GLY A 38 -4.05 -0.57 18.75
N LYS A 39 -4.22 0.32 17.77
CA LYS A 39 -5.17 0.18 16.64
C LYS A 39 -4.53 0.34 15.27
N ASP A 40 -3.21 0.38 15.21
CA ASP A 40 -2.45 0.70 14.01
C ASP A 40 -1.77 -0.53 13.41
N GLU A 41 -1.81 -0.63 12.08
CA GLU A 41 -1.36 -1.78 11.31
C GLU A 41 -0.79 -1.34 9.95
N GLU A 42 -0.24 -2.30 9.20
CA GLU A 42 0.26 -2.10 7.83
C GLU A 42 1.16 -0.86 7.64
N PRO A 43 2.17 -0.63 8.50
CA PRO A 43 3.03 0.52 8.34
C PRO A 43 3.95 0.36 7.13
N VAL A 44 4.04 1.42 6.33
CA VAL A 44 4.97 1.51 5.21
C VAL A 44 5.82 2.76 5.37
N LEU A 45 7.14 2.58 5.26
CA LEU A 45 8.12 3.65 5.34
C LEU A 45 8.31 4.27 3.95
N SER A 46 8.29 5.59 3.88
CA SER A 46 8.53 6.29 2.63
C SER A 46 10.00 6.19 2.20
N PRO A 47 10.31 6.44 0.90
CA PRO A 47 11.68 6.48 0.40
C PRO A 47 12.62 7.44 1.14
N ASP A 48 12.07 8.46 1.81
CA ASP A 48 12.84 9.42 2.63
C ASP A 48 13.33 8.86 3.97
N GLY A 49 12.92 7.64 4.32
CA GLY A 49 13.34 6.92 5.52
C GLY A 49 12.80 7.46 6.84
N HIS A 50 11.84 8.39 6.84
CA HIS A 50 11.29 8.97 8.07
C HIS A 50 9.77 9.18 8.07
N THR A 51 9.16 9.36 6.89
CA THR A 51 7.71 9.49 6.77
C THR A 51 7.07 8.10 6.75
N VAL A 52 6.04 7.87 7.55
CA VAL A 52 5.34 6.59 7.65
C VAL A 52 3.89 6.78 7.29
N VAL A 53 3.33 5.91 6.45
CA VAL A 53 1.89 5.75 6.33
C VAL A 53 1.48 4.46 7.04
N PHE A 54 0.35 4.46 7.71
CA PHE A 54 -0.19 3.28 8.37
C PHE A 54 -1.72 3.32 8.38
N VAL A 55 -2.33 2.16 8.54
CA VAL A 55 -3.77 2.02 8.66
C VAL A 55 -4.13 2.07 10.14
N ARG A 56 -5.14 2.86 10.50
CA ARG A 56 -5.73 2.85 11.84
C ARG A 56 -7.14 2.27 11.80
N VAL A 57 -7.37 1.23 12.58
CA VAL A 57 -8.69 0.60 12.74
C VAL A 57 -9.57 1.45 13.64
N LEU A 58 -10.69 1.89 13.10
CA LEU A 58 -11.69 2.69 13.84
C LEU A 58 -12.80 1.80 14.41
N VAL A 59 -13.24 0.81 13.63
CA VAL A 59 -14.26 -0.18 14.02
C VAL A 59 -13.83 -1.55 13.51
N GLN A 60 -13.79 -2.54 14.40
CA GLN A 60 -13.29 -3.88 14.10
C GLN A 60 -14.39 -4.87 13.67
N GLN A 61 -15.66 -4.60 14.01
CA GLN A 61 -16.83 -5.36 13.59
C GLN A 61 -18.01 -4.41 13.39
N VAL A 62 -18.63 -4.45 12.22
CA VAL A 62 -19.97 -3.88 12.02
C VAL A 62 -20.99 -5.02 11.98
N PRO A 63 -22.11 -4.90 12.69
CA PRO A 63 -23.20 -5.85 12.56
C PRO A 63 -23.85 -5.62 11.19
N TYR A 64 -23.83 -6.64 10.35
CA TYR A 64 -24.51 -6.76 9.05
C TYR A 64 -23.70 -6.48 7.77
N GLU A 65 -24.10 -7.19 6.73
CA GLU A 65 -23.38 -7.67 5.56
C GLU A 65 -22.81 -6.55 4.64
N MET A 66 -21.49 -6.61 4.39
CA MET A 66 -20.73 -6.19 3.19
C MET A 66 -19.36 -5.57 3.51
N PHE A 67 -19.11 -5.10 4.73
CA PHE A 67 -17.82 -4.51 5.11
C PHE A 67 -17.45 -5.00 6.51
N THR A 68 -16.25 -5.51 6.73
CA THR A 68 -15.87 -6.11 8.03
C THR A 68 -15.09 -5.15 8.92
N LYS A 69 -14.69 -3.98 8.40
CA LYS A 69 -13.78 -3.06 9.10
C LYS A 69 -13.99 -1.62 8.63
N ARG A 70 -13.89 -0.65 9.55
CA ARG A 70 -13.68 0.76 9.18
C ARG A 70 -12.29 1.18 9.60
N SER A 71 -11.57 1.85 8.70
CA SER A 71 -10.22 2.32 8.93
C SER A 71 -10.00 3.71 8.32
N ALA A 72 -8.87 4.31 8.65
CA ALA A 72 -8.37 5.54 8.03
C ALA A 72 -6.88 5.39 7.76
N LEU A 73 -6.36 6.10 6.75
CA LEU A 73 -4.90 6.22 6.57
C LEU A 73 -4.37 7.38 7.40
N TRP A 74 -3.30 7.10 8.12
CA TRP A 74 -2.58 8.07 8.92
C TRP A 74 -1.17 8.25 8.38
N LEU A 75 -0.68 9.48 8.47
CA LEU A 75 0.70 9.84 8.19
C LEU A 75 1.40 10.16 9.51
N GLY A 76 2.61 9.69 9.71
CA GLY A 76 3.47 10.12 10.81
C GLY A 76 4.91 10.34 10.39
N ASP A 77 5.67 10.98 11.27
CA ASP A 77 7.09 11.27 11.07
C ASP A 77 7.92 10.68 12.22
N CYS A 78 8.85 9.79 11.89
CA CYS A 78 9.70 9.11 12.86
C CYS A 78 10.69 10.06 13.58
N ARG A 79 10.87 11.30 13.11
CA ARG A 79 11.81 12.27 13.70
C ARG A 79 11.19 13.02 14.86
N ASP A 80 9.93 13.45 14.71
CA ASP A 80 9.23 14.26 15.72
C ASP A 80 8.03 13.53 16.36
N LEU A 81 7.77 12.30 15.93
CA LEU A 81 6.73 11.40 16.42
C LEU A 81 5.30 11.97 16.31
N LYS A 82 5.09 12.95 15.43
CA LYS A 82 3.76 13.48 15.16
C LYS A 82 3.04 12.61 14.16
N THR A 83 1.71 12.54 14.32
CA THR A 83 0.82 11.85 13.40
C THR A 83 -0.36 12.75 13.02
N ARG A 84 -0.96 12.49 11.86
CA ARG A 84 -2.21 13.10 11.40
C ARG A 84 -2.96 12.17 10.48
N VAL A 85 -4.27 12.39 10.36
CA VAL A 85 -5.06 11.72 9.32
C VAL A 85 -4.58 12.18 7.94
N LEU A 86 -4.39 11.22 7.03
CA LEU A 86 -4.11 11.45 5.62
C LEU A 86 -5.35 11.23 4.76
N VAL A 87 -6.07 10.12 4.99
CA VAL A 87 -7.35 9.80 4.36
C VAL A 87 -8.34 9.43 5.45
N PRO A 88 -9.42 10.21 5.66
CA PRO A 88 -10.44 9.88 6.64
C PRO A 88 -11.28 8.69 6.16
N SER A 89 -11.90 7.99 7.11
CA SER A 89 -12.91 6.95 6.80
C SER A 89 -14.17 7.63 6.27
N VAL A 90 -14.48 7.44 4.99
CA VAL A 90 -15.70 7.95 4.35
C VAL A 90 -16.40 6.81 3.65
N PHE A 91 -17.51 6.35 4.21
CA PHE A 91 -18.30 5.29 3.61
C PHE A 91 -19.21 5.85 2.52
N SER A 92 -19.17 5.25 1.34
CA SER A 92 -20.10 5.53 0.24
C SER A 92 -20.48 4.24 -0.46
N LEU A 93 -21.77 4.05 -0.71
CA LEU A 93 -22.26 2.94 -1.54
C LEU A 93 -22.22 3.29 -3.03
N GLU A 94 -22.36 4.57 -3.40
CA GLU A 94 -22.45 5.01 -4.79
C GLU A 94 -21.83 6.41 -5.01
N PRO A 95 -20.95 6.59 -6.02
CA PRO A 95 -20.29 5.51 -6.75
C PRO A 95 -19.31 4.79 -5.81
N ALA A 96 -19.12 3.48 -6.02
CA ALA A 96 -18.14 2.68 -5.28
C ALA A 96 -16.72 3.27 -5.30
N SER A 97 -16.35 4.00 -6.37
CA SER A 97 -15.10 4.74 -6.50
C SER A 97 -14.94 5.91 -5.52
N GLY A 98 -15.98 6.26 -4.76
CA GLY A 98 -15.95 7.21 -3.66
C GLY A 98 -15.90 6.55 -2.28
N ASN A 99 -15.89 5.22 -2.19
CA ASN A 99 -15.78 4.53 -0.92
C ASN A 99 -14.34 4.59 -0.38
N LEU A 100 -14.18 5.25 0.76
CA LEU A 100 -12.95 5.34 1.54
C LEU A 100 -13.18 4.83 2.97
N GLY A 101 -14.15 3.92 3.16
CA GLY A 101 -14.54 3.43 4.48
C GLY A 101 -13.47 2.54 5.14
N ASP A 102 -12.69 1.83 4.32
CA ASP A 102 -11.78 0.77 4.73
C ASP A 102 -10.43 0.79 3.98
N PRO A 103 -9.74 1.95 3.87
CA PRO A 103 -8.46 2.00 3.20
C PRO A 103 -7.45 1.05 3.85
N GLY A 104 -6.70 0.34 3.00
CA GLY A 104 -5.69 -0.65 3.37
C GLY A 104 -4.61 -0.82 2.29
N ALA A 105 -3.65 -1.69 2.55
CA ALA A 105 -2.50 -2.00 1.69
C ALA A 105 -1.81 -0.74 1.11
N PRO A 106 -1.32 0.19 1.95
CA PRO A 106 -0.75 1.43 1.45
C PRO A 106 0.66 1.20 0.85
N HIS A 107 0.96 1.81 -0.30
CA HIS A 107 2.29 1.83 -0.91
C HIS A 107 2.68 3.27 -1.30
N PHE A 108 3.88 3.72 -0.94
CA PHE A 108 4.38 5.00 -1.44
C PHE A 108 4.68 4.94 -2.93
N SER A 109 4.47 6.06 -3.64
CA SER A 109 5.15 6.28 -4.91
C SER A 109 6.66 6.33 -4.67
N ARG A 110 7.44 5.96 -5.68
CA ARG A 110 8.91 5.92 -5.60
C ARG A 110 9.55 7.28 -5.23
N ASP A 111 8.87 8.37 -5.56
CA ASP A 111 9.28 9.73 -5.20
C ASP A 111 8.70 10.24 -3.86
N GLY A 112 7.95 9.41 -3.14
CA GLY A 112 7.33 9.72 -1.85
C GLY A 112 6.20 10.76 -1.91
N ARG A 113 5.81 11.27 -3.09
CA ARG A 113 4.80 12.33 -3.20
C ARG A 113 3.37 11.83 -3.06
N PHE A 114 3.14 10.54 -3.26
CA PHE A 114 1.84 9.91 -3.24
C PHE A 114 1.85 8.63 -2.43
N VAL A 115 0.69 8.27 -1.90
CA VAL A 115 0.40 6.93 -1.39
C VAL A 115 -0.70 6.34 -2.25
N TYR A 116 -0.49 5.13 -2.74
CA TYR A 116 -1.51 4.27 -3.32
C TYR A 116 -2.09 3.39 -2.23
N PHE A 117 -3.38 3.09 -2.29
CA PHE A 117 -4.04 2.23 -1.32
C PHE A 117 -5.26 1.57 -1.95
N SER A 118 -5.70 0.46 -1.36
CA SER A 118 -6.93 -0.24 -1.75
C SER A 118 -8.08 0.09 -0.81
N THR A 119 -9.31 0.03 -1.32
CA THR A 119 -10.56 0.01 -0.56
C THR A 119 -11.46 -1.10 -1.09
N SER A 120 -12.48 -1.49 -0.34
CA SER A 120 -13.57 -2.29 -0.91
C SER A 120 -14.43 -1.41 -1.81
N ALA A 121 -14.89 -1.93 -2.95
CA ALA A 121 -15.70 -1.16 -3.90
C ALA A 121 -16.96 -1.91 -4.33
N THR A 122 -16.82 -3.15 -4.77
CA THR A 122 -17.89 -4.01 -5.26
C THR A 122 -17.76 -5.40 -4.61
N PRO A 123 -18.77 -6.28 -4.75
CA PRO A 123 -18.67 -7.64 -4.24
C PRO A 123 -17.52 -8.47 -4.84
N THR A 124 -17.04 -8.11 -6.04
CA THR A 124 -16.01 -8.87 -6.78
C THR A 124 -14.67 -8.15 -6.91
N ASP A 125 -14.62 -6.85 -6.66
CA ASP A 125 -13.43 -6.01 -6.80
C ASP A 125 -13.37 -4.93 -5.72
N GLY A 126 -12.17 -4.60 -5.27
CA GLY A 126 -11.92 -3.36 -4.56
C GLY A 126 -11.75 -2.17 -5.52
N ALA A 127 -11.17 -1.09 -4.99
CA ALA A 127 -10.69 0.03 -5.78
C ALA A 127 -9.27 0.42 -5.37
N VAL A 128 -8.49 0.88 -6.34
CA VAL A 128 -7.19 1.51 -6.11
C VAL A 128 -7.36 3.01 -6.14
N HIS A 129 -6.82 3.66 -5.11
CA HIS A 129 -6.83 5.09 -4.94
C HIS A 129 -5.40 5.62 -4.82
N ARG A 130 -5.25 6.93 -5.02
CA ARG A 130 -4.01 7.65 -4.78
C ARG A 130 -4.29 8.91 -3.99
N VAL A 131 -3.53 9.13 -2.92
CA VAL A 131 -3.57 10.37 -2.15
C VAL A 131 -2.24 11.12 -2.24
N ASN A 132 -2.30 12.44 -2.39
CA ASN A 132 -1.11 13.29 -2.28
C ASN A 132 -0.71 13.45 -0.82
N VAL A 133 0.52 13.06 -0.47
CA VAL A 133 1.01 13.04 0.91
C VAL A 133 0.92 14.41 1.58
N ARG A 134 1.25 15.47 0.84
CA ARG A 134 1.27 16.84 1.37
C ARG A 134 -0.13 17.43 1.58
N THR A 135 -1.03 17.22 0.62
CA THR A 135 -2.32 17.92 0.58
C THR A 135 -3.49 17.08 1.07
N GLY A 136 -3.32 15.76 1.20
CA GLY A 136 -4.42 14.84 1.49
C GLY A 136 -5.42 14.70 0.32
N LYS A 137 -5.14 15.29 -0.84
CA LYS A 137 -6.04 15.19 -2.00
C LYS A 137 -6.00 13.79 -2.60
N GLU A 138 -7.11 13.10 -2.50
CA GLU A 138 -7.36 11.76 -3.01
C GLU A 138 -7.81 11.80 -4.50
N ARG A 139 -7.57 10.69 -5.20
CA ARG A 139 -8.09 10.41 -6.53
C ARG A 139 -8.18 8.90 -6.78
N PHE A 140 -9.35 8.45 -7.25
CA PHE A 140 -9.55 7.11 -7.80
C PHE A 140 -8.66 6.83 -9.01
N ILE A 141 -8.10 5.62 -9.09
CA ILE A 141 -7.23 5.15 -10.17
C ILE A 141 -7.94 4.11 -11.03
N ALA A 142 -8.39 3.00 -10.43
CA ALA A 142 -9.02 1.88 -11.13
C ALA A 142 -9.78 0.98 -10.15
N TYR A 143 -10.70 0.16 -10.66
CA TYR A 143 -11.19 -1.00 -9.92
C TYR A 143 -10.09 -2.05 -9.81
N GLY A 144 -10.13 -2.89 -8.78
CA GLY A 144 -9.09 -3.85 -8.44
C GLY A 144 -8.63 -3.68 -6.99
N GLY A 145 -7.34 -3.65 -6.72
CA GLY A 145 -6.79 -3.43 -5.37
C GLY A 145 -6.33 -4.69 -4.65
N GLY A 146 -6.64 -5.87 -5.19
CA GLY A 146 -5.95 -7.10 -4.80
C GLY A 146 -4.48 -7.04 -5.18
N ASP A 147 -3.58 -7.46 -4.28
CA ASP A 147 -2.13 -7.45 -4.50
C ASP A 147 -1.59 -6.14 -5.09
N LEU A 148 -2.04 -5.00 -4.55
CA LEU A 148 -1.58 -3.68 -4.97
C LEU A 148 -0.06 -3.55 -4.77
N ARG A 149 0.66 -3.18 -5.83
CA ARG A 149 2.12 -2.95 -5.81
C ARG A 149 2.52 -1.78 -6.69
N VAL A 150 3.70 -1.24 -6.44
CA VAL A 150 4.28 -0.14 -7.25
C VAL A 150 5.55 -0.62 -7.95
N PHE A 151 5.65 -0.39 -9.25
CA PHE A 151 6.89 -0.69 -10.00
C PHE A 151 8.00 0.28 -9.62
N ILE A 152 9.12 -0.27 -9.13
CA ILE A 152 10.29 0.51 -8.71
C ILE A 152 11.38 0.58 -9.79
N SER A 153 11.41 -0.40 -10.71
CA SER A 153 12.40 -0.52 -11.77
C SER A 153 11.81 -1.12 -13.07
N GLY A 154 12.60 -1.08 -14.14
CA GLY A 154 12.21 -1.57 -15.47
C GLY A 154 11.30 -0.62 -16.26
N PRO A 155 10.75 -1.07 -17.40
CA PRO A 155 10.00 -0.23 -18.34
C PRO A 155 8.66 0.28 -17.77
N TYR A 156 8.13 -0.36 -16.74
CA TYR A 156 6.87 0.01 -16.09
C TYR A 156 7.06 0.84 -14.82
N ARG A 157 8.28 1.30 -14.53
CA ARG A 157 8.60 2.12 -13.36
C ARG A 157 7.60 3.26 -13.14
N ASP A 158 7.28 3.49 -11.87
CA ASP A 158 6.30 4.47 -11.38
C ASP A 158 4.83 4.13 -11.75
N ASN A 159 4.55 3.01 -12.43
CA ASN A 159 3.19 2.48 -12.61
C ASN A 159 2.78 1.56 -11.45
N ILE A 160 1.51 1.18 -11.47
CA ILE A 160 0.84 0.42 -10.42
C ILE A 160 0.50 -0.96 -10.99
N LEU A 161 0.71 -2.00 -10.19
CA LEU A 161 0.28 -3.35 -10.47
C LEU A 161 -0.85 -3.70 -9.51
N THR A 162 -1.93 -4.31 -9.99
CA THR A 162 -2.98 -4.85 -9.12
C THR A 162 -3.75 -5.97 -9.83
N ARG A 163 -4.40 -6.84 -9.07
CA ARG A 163 -5.40 -7.78 -9.60
C ARG A 163 -6.74 -7.10 -9.76
N GLN A 164 -7.45 -7.49 -10.82
CA GLN A 164 -8.82 -7.09 -11.07
C GLN A 164 -9.63 -8.30 -11.53
N HIS A 165 -10.89 -8.41 -11.10
CA HIS A 165 -11.81 -9.42 -11.60
C HIS A 165 -12.12 -9.17 -13.08
N ALA A 166 -11.86 -10.17 -13.91
CA ALA A 166 -12.12 -10.11 -15.35
C ALA A 166 -12.80 -11.40 -15.80
N CYS A 167 -13.86 -11.26 -16.59
CA CYS A 167 -14.53 -12.39 -17.25
C CYS A 167 -14.34 -12.29 -18.76
N HIS A 168 -13.87 -13.38 -19.36
CA HIS A 168 -13.74 -13.52 -20.81
C HIS A 168 -14.64 -14.65 -21.29
N GLU A 169 -15.30 -14.45 -22.42
CA GLU A 169 -16.31 -15.40 -22.96
C GLU A 169 -15.76 -16.81 -23.15
N THR A 170 -14.48 -16.95 -23.49
CA THR A 170 -13.86 -18.24 -23.85
C THR A 170 -13.03 -18.88 -22.74
N SER A 171 -12.60 -18.10 -21.73
CA SER A 171 -11.71 -18.59 -20.66
C SER A 171 -12.30 -18.44 -19.26
N GLY A 172 -13.55 -17.99 -19.12
CA GLY A 172 -14.22 -17.81 -17.84
C GLY A 172 -13.75 -16.56 -17.08
N CYS A 173 -14.04 -16.52 -15.78
CA CYS A 173 -13.67 -15.43 -14.90
C CYS A 173 -12.41 -15.74 -14.09
N GLY A 174 -11.57 -14.73 -13.88
CA GLY A 174 -10.34 -14.83 -13.09
C GLY A 174 -9.91 -13.48 -12.52
N TYR A 175 -8.72 -13.44 -11.92
CA TYR A 175 -8.15 -12.24 -11.32
C TYR A 175 -6.76 -11.92 -11.89
N PRO A 176 -6.66 -11.63 -13.20
CA PRO A 176 -5.39 -11.28 -13.81
C PRO A 176 -4.80 -10.00 -13.24
N PHE A 177 -3.47 -9.91 -13.33
CA PHE A 177 -2.74 -8.71 -12.99
C PHE A 177 -2.83 -7.70 -14.13
N TYR A 178 -3.12 -6.45 -13.77
CA TYR A 178 -3.11 -5.29 -14.67
C TYR A 178 -2.11 -4.25 -14.21
N ILE A 179 -1.57 -3.53 -15.19
CA ILE A 179 -0.70 -2.39 -14.99
C ILE A 179 -1.47 -1.12 -15.29
N PHE A 180 -1.50 -0.19 -14.34
CA PHE A 180 -2.12 1.13 -14.50
C PHE A 180 -1.09 2.24 -14.37
N SER A 181 -1.22 3.26 -15.21
CA SER A 181 -0.51 4.51 -15.00
C SER A 181 -0.98 5.20 -13.73
N PRO A 182 -0.17 6.09 -13.13
CA PRO A 182 -0.58 6.94 -11.99
C PRO A 182 -1.82 7.81 -12.23
N LYS A 183 -2.31 7.90 -13.47
CA LYS A 183 -3.48 8.67 -13.86
C LYS A 183 -4.75 7.81 -14.05
N GLY A 184 -4.65 6.49 -13.89
CA GLY A 184 -5.77 5.55 -14.05
C GLY A 184 -5.92 4.94 -15.46
N ARG A 185 -5.01 5.23 -16.38
CA ARG A 185 -5.00 4.56 -17.70
C ARG A 185 -4.40 3.17 -17.57
N GLU A 186 -5.13 2.14 -17.97
CA GLU A 186 -4.63 0.77 -18.16
C GLU A 186 -3.52 0.76 -19.22
N ILE A 187 -2.43 0.07 -18.93
CA ILE A 187 -1.26 -0.05 -19.80
C ILE A 187 -1.18 -1.45 -20.40
N ALA A 188 -1.38 -2.49 -19.59
CA ALA A 188 -1.32 -3.88 -20.02
C ALA A 188 -1.95 -4.81 -18.98
N GLN A 189 -2.43 -5.96 -19.44
CA GLN A 189 -2.66 -7.17 -18.64
C GLN A 189 -1.43 -8.05 -18.67
N ILE A 190 -1.07 -8.69 -17.55
CA ILE A 190 -0.02 -9.70 -17.51
C ILE A 190 -0.58 -11.01 -18.09
N PRO A 191 0.03 -11.58 -19.15
CA PRO A 191 -0.47 -12.81 -19.76
C PRO A 191 -0.46 -14.00 -18.79
N GLN A 192 -1.47 -14.87 -18.89
CA GLN A 192 -1.58 -16.12 -18.12
C GLN A 192 -1.66 -15.91 -16.59
N SER A 193 -2.11 -14.74 -16.16
CA SER A 193 -2.16 -14.37 -14.75
C SER A 193 -3.54 -14.51 -14.12
N GLU A 194 -4.49 -15.11 -14.84
CA GLU A 194 -5.89 -15.22 -14.41
C GLU A 194 -6.06 -16.09 -13.14
N GLY A 195 -5.09 -16.96 -12.86
CA GLY A 195 -5.04 -17.84 -11.71
C GLY A 195 -4.58 -17.16 -10.41
N TRP A 196 -4.74 -17.86 -9.30
CA TRP A 196 -4.37 -17.37 -7.97
C TRP A 196 -2.86 -17.41 -7.70
N ASP A 197 -2.10 -18.25 -8.39
CA ASP A 197 -0.65 -18.31 -8.22
C ASP A 197 0.07 -17.12 -8.87
N GLU A 198 1.26 -16.81 -8.35
CA GLU A 198 2.08 -15.71 -8.86
C GLU A 198 3.13 -16.14 -9.90
N GLN A 199 3.11 -17.38 -10.39
CA GLN A 199 4.20 -17.86 -11.24
C GLN A 199 4.26 -17.11 -12.57
N ALA A 200 3.10 -16.82 -13.16
CA ALA A 200 3.00 -16.01 -14.36
C ALA A 200 3.55 -14.60 -14.14
N LEU A 201 3.17 -13.95 -13.03
CA LEU A 201 3.71 -12.65 -12.64
C LEU A 201 5.23 -12.69 -12.48
N ARG A 202 5.76 -13.68 -11.74
CA ARG A 202 7.20 -13.79 -11.49
C ARG A 202 7.99 -13.98 -12.78
N ARG A 203 7.54 -14.88 -13.66
CA ARG A 203 8.19 -15.09 -14.98
C ARG A 203 8.17 -13.81 -15.81
N TRP A 204 7.06 -13.08 -15.79
CA TRP A 204 6.90 -11.85 -16.55
C TRP A 204 7.75 -10.69 -15.99
N LEU A 205 7.85 -10.54 -14.68
CA LEU A 205 8.73 -9.54 -14.05
C LEU A 205 10.19 -9.79 -14.40
N MET A 206 10.62 -11.06 -14.43
CA MET A 206 11.97 -11.44 -14.86
C MET A 206 12.21 -11.13 -16.34
N SER A 207 11.26 -11.45 -17.23
CA SER A 207 11.42 -11.23 -18.68
C SER A 207 11.46 -9.75 -19.06
N THR A 208 10.85 -8.89 -18.25
CA THR A 208 10.82 -7.43 -18.46
C THR A 208 11.86 -6.67 -17.64
N ASN A 209 12.66 -7.37 -16.83
CA ASN A 209 13.60 -6.77 -15.88
C ASN A 209 12.94 -5.70 -15.00
N SER A 210 11.77 -6.05 -14.45
CA SER A 210 10.96 -5.17 -13.59
C SER A 210 10.89 -5.70 -12.17
N GLU A 211 10.89 -4.78 -11.22
CA GLU A 211 10.65 -5.06 -9.80
C GLU A 211 9.49 -4.23 -9.27
N VAL A 212 8.81 -4.79 -8.29
CA VAL A 212 7.66 -4.19 -7.61
C VAL A 212 7.87 -4.22 -6.09
N GLN A 213 7.28 -3.26 -5.38
CA GLN A 213 7.24 -3.20 -3.92
C GLN A 213 5.81 -3.33 -3.40
#